data_AF-M0LXQ1-F1
#
_entry.id   AF-M0LXQ1-F1
#
_cell.length_a   1.000
_cell.length_b   1.000
_cell.length_c   1.000
_cell.angle_alpha   90.00
_cell.angle_beta   90.00
_cell.angle_gamma   90.00
#
_symmetry.space_group_name_H-M   'P 1'
#
loop_
_entity.id
_entity.type
_entity.pdbx_description
1 polymer ?
#
loop_
_entity_poly.entity_id
_entity_poly.type
_entity_poly.pdbx_seq_one_letter_code
_entity_poly.pdbx_strand_id
1 'polypeptide(L)'
;MSTSGPFFDDSGTLDDDRLFYELVPIAKLVALFGAVAAVPFLLAAASGALLFTLLSQFVLAVGSGVVLLHVVVRGVELADE
;
A
#
# COMPACT_ATOMS: atom_id res chain seq x y z
N MET A 1 6.34 -3.00 -28.33
CA MET A 1 6.14 -3.63 -27.01
C MET A 1 7.36 -4.51 -26.77
N SER A 2 8.12 -4.21 -25.71
CA SER A 2 9.13 -5.14 -25.22
C SER A 2 8.48 -6.50 -24.99
N THR A 3 9.12 -7.59 -25.42
CA THR A 3 8.59 -8.95 -25.25
C THR A 3 8.65 -9.39 -23.78
N SER A 4 9.48 -8.75 -22.97
CA SER A 4 9.55 -8.89 -21.52
C SER A 4 8.76 -7.75 -20.86
N GLY A 5 7.73 -8.08 -20.09
CA GLY A 5 6.93 -7.08 -19.34
C GLY A 5 7.76 -6.32 -18.30
N PRO A 6 7.18 -5.30 -17.61
CA PRO A 6 7.95 -4.34 -16.79
C PRO A 6 8.71 -4.95 -15.61
N PHE A 7 8.43 -6.19 -15.22
CA PHE A 7 9.09 -6.91 -14.14
C PHE A 7 9.99 -8.06 -14.62
N PHE A 8 10.23 -8.19 -15.92
CA PHE A 8 11.05 -9.28 -16.47
C PHE A 8 12.30 -8.72 -17.14
N ASP A 9 13.43 -9.39 -16.94
CA ASP A 9 14.68 -9.05 -17.61
C ASP A 9 14.70 -9.52 -19.09
N ASP A 10 15.80 -9.22 -19.79
CA ASP A 10 16.01 -9.62 -21.19
C ASP A 10 16.11 -11.14 -21.39
N SER A 11 16.34 -11.90 -20.30
CA SER A 11 16.35 -13.37 -20.30
C SER A 11 14.98 -13.98 -19.98
N GLY A 12 13.98 -13.15 -19.70
CA GLY A 12 12.63 -13.56 -19.33
C GLY A 12 12.51 -14.01 -17.86
N THR A 13 13.51 -13.73 -17.03
CA THR A 13 13.45 -14.00 -15.58
C THR A 13 12.89 -12.80 -14.83
N LEU A 14 12.31 -13.06 -13.65
CA LEU A 14 11.72 -12.00 -12.81
C LEU A 14 12.84 -11.11 -12.25
N ASP A 15 12.72 -9.81 -12.46
CA ASP A 15 13.58 -8.79 -11.85
C ASP A 15 13.10 -8.50 -10.42
N ASP A 16 13.67 -9.24 -9.47
CA ASP A 16 13.37 -9.09 -8.04
C ASP A 16 13.74 -7.68 -7.52
N ASP A 17 14.82 -7.08 -8.03
CA ASP A 17 15.24 -5.74 -7.61
C ASP A 17 14.18 -4.70 -7.98
N ARG A 18 13.64 -4.78 -9.20
CA ARG A 18 12.53 -3.92 -9.63
C ARG A 18 11.25 -4.22 -8.86
N LEU A 19 10.94 -5.49 -8.59
CA LEU A 19 9.80 -5.87 -7.76
C LEU A 19 9.88 -5.21 -6.37
N PHE A 20 11.02 -5.34 -5.67
CA PHE A 20 11.20 -4.73 -4.36
C PHE A 20 11.15 -3.21 -4.42
N TYR A 21 11.72 -2.61 -5.47
CA TYR A 21 11.66 -1.16 -5.66
C TYR A 21 10.21 -0.64 -5.72
N GLU A 22 9.32 -1.33 -6.44
CA GLU A 22 7.90 -0.98 -6.54
C GLU A 22 7.10 -1.27 -5.27
N LEU A 23 7.53 -2.24 -4.45
CA LEU A 23 6.89 -2.55 -3.17
C LEU A 23 7.18 -1.50 -2.08
N VAL A 24 8.33 -0.81 -2.14
CA VAL A 24 8.72 0.18 -1.12
C VAL A 24 7.70 1.33 -0.98
N PRO A 25 7.22 1.98 -2.05
CA PRO A 25 6.16 2.98 -1.96
C PRO A 25 4.87 2.46 -1.31
N ILE A 26 4.43 1.26 -1.69
CA ILE A 26 3.22 0.62 -1.15
C ILE A 26 3.40 0.37 0.35
N ALA A 27 4.54 -0.19 0.76
CA ALA A 27 4.85 -0.46 2.16
C ALA A 27 4.87 0.82 3.01
N LYS A 28 5.40 1.93 2.47
CA LYS A 28 5.38 3.24 3.13
C LYS A 28 3.96 3.74 3.39
N LEU A 29 3.06 3.62 2.40
CA LEU A 29 1.67 4.02 2.55
C LEU A 29 0.95 3.16 3.60
N VAL A 30 1.12 1.84 3.54
CA VAL A 30 0.55 0.92 4.53
C VAL A 30 1.06 1.24 5.94
N ALA A 31 2.36 1.44 6.09
CA ALA A 31 2.96 1.81 7.38
C ALA A 31 2.43 3.15 7.90
N LEU A 32 2.25 4.14 7.03
CA LEU A 32 1.69 5.44 7.39
C LEU A 32 0.27 5.31 7.94
N PHE A 33 -0.65 4.71 7.18
CA PHE A 33 -2.04 4.58 7.62
C PHE A 33 -2.19 3.63 8.81
N GLY A 34 -1.39 2.56 8.86
CA GLY A 34 -1.33 1.67 10.01
C GLY A 34 -0.89 2.39 11.28
N ALA A 35 0.16 3.22 11.21
CA ALA A 35 0.63 4.01 12.35
C ALA A 35 -0.42 5.04 12.81
N VAL A 36 -1.07 5.73 11.87
CA VAL A 36 -2.14 6.69 12.20
C VAL A 36 -3.34 5.98 12.83
N ALA A 37 -3.76 4.83 12.30
CA ALA A 37 -4.88 4.06 12.85
C ALA A 37 -4.57 3.37 14.18
N ALA A 38 -3.30 3.12 14.48
CA ALA A 38 -2.86 2.55 15.74
C ALA A 38 -3.16 3.48 16.93
N VAL A 39 -3.07 4.79 16.74
CA VAL A 39 -3.35 5.78 17.81
C VAL A 39 -4.79 5.65 18.35
N PRO A 40 -5.85 5.82 17.53
CA PRO A 40 -7.21 5.63 18.02
C PRO A 40 -7.48 4.18 18.44
N PHE A 41 -6.85 3.17 17.83
CA PHE A 41 -7.01 1.79 18.27
C PHE A 41 -6.52 1.57 19.71
N LEU A 42 -5.34 2.10 20.06
CA LEU A 42 -4.81 2.01 21.43
C LEU A 42 -5.67 2.78 22.44
N LEU A 43 -6.21 3.94 22.05
CA LEU A 43 -7.17 4.68 22.88
C LEU A 43 -8.46 3.89 23.09
N ALA A 44 -8.95 3.21 22.06
CA ALA A 44 -10.12 2.33 22.17
C ALA A 44 -9.85 1.18 23.14
N ALA A 45 -8.69 0.54 23.05
CA ALA A 45 -8.29 -0.54 23.93
C ALA A 45 -8.17 -0.10 25.40
N ALA A 46 -7.69 1.11 25.66
CA ALA A 46 -7.55 1.65 27.01
C ALA A 46 -8.88 2.14 27.63
N SER A 47 -9.78 2.70 26.81
CA SER A 47 -11.01 3.35 27.29
C SER A 47 -12.27 2.49 27.17
N GLY A 48 -12.27 1.49 26.27
CA GLY A 48 -13.47 0.75 25.87
C GLY A 48 -14.45 1.57 25.01
N ALA A 49 -14.12 2.82 24.65
CA ALA A 49 -15.02 3.68 23.91
C ALA A 49 -15.09 3.26 22.43
N LEU A 50 -16.29 2.85 22.00
CA LEU A 50 -16.58 2.41 20.64
C LEU A 50 -16.25 3.45 19.57
N LEU A 51 -16.33 4.74 19.90
CA LEU A 51 -15.98 5.84 19.00
C LEU A 51 -14.54 5.73 18.46
N PHE A 52 -13.58 5.36 19.31
CA PHE A 52 -12.19 5.25 18.89
C PHE A 52 -11.94 4.03 18.00
N THR A 53 -12.67 2.93 18.22
CA THR A 53 -12.66 1.78 17.31
C THR A 53 -13.18 2.18 15.93
N LEU A 54 -14.32 2.89 15.89
CA LEU A 54 -14.87 3.39 14.62
C LEU A 54 -13.90 4.33 13.91
N LEU A 55 -13.22 5.21 14.65
CA LEU A 55 -12.23 6.12 14.09
C LEU A 55 -11.02 5.38 13.51
N SER A 56 -10.51 4.37 14.23
CA SER A 56 -9.42 3.52 13.73
C SER A 56 -9.82 2.77 12.44
N GLN A 57 -11.01 2.17 12.43
CA GLN A 57 -11.54 1.47 11.25
C GLN A 57 -11.74 2.42 10.06
N PHE A 58 -12.23 3.63 10.31
CA PHE A 58 -12.37 4.66 9.28
C PHE A 58 -11.03 5.00 8.63
N VAL A 59 -9.98 5.24 9.44
CA VAL A 59 -8.63 5.53 8.94
C VAL A 59 -8.09 4.36 8.10
N LEU A 60 -8.25 3.12 8.57
CA LEU A 60 -7.80 1.94 7.82
C LEU A 60 -8.55 1.76 6.50
N ALA A 61 -9.87 2.01 6.48
CA ALA A 61 -10.68 1.89 5.26
C ALA A 61 -10.27 2.92 4.21
N VAL A 62 -10.17 4.19 4.62
CA VAL A 62 -9.72 5.27 3.73
C VAL A 62 -8.28 5.03 3.26
N GLY A 63 -7.39 4.68 4.19
CA GLY A 63 -5.99 4.39 3.89
C GLY A 63 -5.82 3.23 2.90
N SER A 64 -6.61 2.17 3.05
CA SER A 64 -6.62 1.04 2.11
C SER A 64 -7.07 1.49 0.72
N GLY A 65 -8.11 2.33 0.63
CA GLY A 65 -8.56 2.91 -0.64
C GLY A 65 -7.46 3.72 -1.33
N VAL A 66 -6.72 4.52 -0.57
CA VAL A 66 -5.57 5.30 -1.08
C VAL A 66 -4.45 4.40 -1.58
N VAL A 67 -4.08 3.36 -0.81
CA VAL A 67 -3.06 2.38 -1.21
C VAL A 67 -3.44 1.70 -2.52
N LEU A 68 -4.70 1.25 -2.65
CA LEU A 68 -5.17 0.61 -3.88
C LEU A 68 -5.16 1.57 -5.07
N LEU A 69 -5.57 2.82 -4.88
CA LEU A 69 -5.52 3.83 -5.94
C LEU A 69 -4.08 4.09 -6.40
N HIS A 70 -3.12 4.14 -5.46
CA HIS A 70 -1.71 4.26 -5.80
C HIS A 70 -1.21 3.06 -6.62
N VAL A 71 -1.56 1.84 -6.23
CA VAL A 71 -1.20 0.61 -6.98
C VAL A 71 -1.75 0.67 -8.41
N VAL A 72 -3.01 1.09 -8.60
CA VAL A 72 -3.62 1.20 -9.93
C VAL A 72 -2.87 2.23 -10.78
N VAL A 73 -2.64 3.43 -10.25
CA VAL A 73 -1.92 4.49 -10.97
C VAL A 73 -0.53 4.01 -11.36
N ARG A 74 0.21 3.40 -10.43
CA ARG A 74 1.57 2.90 -10.69
C ARG A 74 1.58 1.77 -11.71
N GLY A 75 0.59 0.88 -11.67
CA GLY A 75 0.45 -0.18 -12.66
C GLY A 75 0.21 0.34 -14.07
N VAL A 76 -0.55 1.44 -14.22
CA VAL A 76 -0.75 2.11 -15.52
C VAL A 76 0.55 2.76 -15.99
N GLU A 77 1.25 3.49 -15.12
CA GLU A 77 2.55 4.10 -15.45
C GLU A 77 3.56 3.06 -15.96
N LEU A 78 3.68 1.92 -15.27
CA LEU A 78 4.58 0.83 -15.65
C LEU A 78 4.19 0.14 -16.97
N ALA A 79 2.92 0.22 -17.38
CA ALA A 79 2.46 -0.34 -18.65
C ALA A 79 2.67 0.62 -19.83
N ASP A 80 2.71 1.92 -19.55
CA ASP A 80 2.93 2.98 -20.54
C ASP A 80 4.43 3.28 -20.78
N GLU A 81 5.32 2.82 -19.88
CA GLU A 81 6.79 2.78 -20.05
C GLU A 81 7.24 1.77 -21.11
#